data_AF-A0A8T5RJP5-F1
#
_entry.id   AF-A0A8T5RJP5-F1
#
_cell.length_a   1.000
_cell.length_b   1.000
_cell.length_c   1.000
_cell.angle_alpha   90.00
_cell.angle_beta   90.00
_cell.angle_gamma   90.00
#
_symmetry.space_group_name_H-M   'P 1'
#
loop_
_entity.id
_entity.type
_entity.pdbx_description
1 polymer ?
#
loop_
_entity_poly.entity_id
_entity_poly.type
_entity_poly.pdbx_seq_one_letter_code
_entity_poly.pdbx_strand_id
1 'polypeptide(L)'
;MNNIKSWPIIIGAAQYTQPKETQIPLDPLKLIAKVSKLAIEDTGITNLNEFIETVYLVFFASWSYEDAPGELCEMLGINPSNKLLSSSGGNTSLRLLNQAALSINEGKSRMALITGGEAWYSTSLQRKGKVVLNWPEYTKSKYSEAGTMKSLNDFEQKYSLHIPSISYAMFETALRNASKRSLEEHQLSIGSLFEKFSKVASTNPSAWFKESSTAQDIITPNSKNRNVNHPYTKYMCSNPFVDQSGAILLTTPEFAEELNIEPSKWIYLMGGGDLQNIFNITQRPSLVKSPAAKHASRLSLAQAGLKMEDIDLFDFYSCFPSMVQLIRNALNLKEDDPRPLTITGGMPFFGGPWNNYSLHPVITAVDLIRKNPSLKIMQIANGGWNTKLSVTIYGKTPPIKPWSTDAFLNMQQEIDKEELPKPIEKANGVLSIEAYTITYKRDGTPDLGIVIGVLENGSRTLAVLKEDSKILEKLSQQELVGKKYRVFHDYEDDFNYLKVDK
;
A
#
# COMPACT_ATOMS: atom_id res chain seq x y z
N MET A 1 11.75 -11.45 39.10
CA MET A 1 10.53 -11.10 38.32
C MET A 1 10.71 -11.74 36.96
N ASN A 2 10.02 -12.85 36.70
CA ASN A 2 10.17 -13.62 35.47
C ASN A 2 9.64 -12.76 34.31
N ASN A 3 10.53 -12.40 33.38
CA ASN A 3 10.19 -11.78 32.10
C ASN A 3 9.28 -12.76 31.35
N ILE A 4 7.96 -12.65 31.53
CA ILE A 4 6.99 -13.29 30.63
C ILE A 4 7.24 -12.62 29.29
N LYS A 5 7.75 -13.40 28.36
CA LYS A 5 8.08 -12.93 27.02
C LYS A 5 6.80 -12.99 26.21
N SER A 6 5.96 -11.97 26.35
CA SER A 6 4.68 -11.76 25.65
C SER A 6 4.89 -11.55 24.14
N TRP A 7 5.37 -12.59 23.45
CA TRP A 7 5.63 -12.53 22.03
C TRP A 7 4.33 -12.50 21.25
N PRO A 8 4.11 -11.54 20.35
CA PRO A 8 2.89 -11.52 19.56
C PRO A 8 2.93 -12.63 18.50
N ILE A 9 1.90 -13.47 18.50
CA ILE A 9 1.66 -14.52 17.51
C ILE A 9 0.31 -14.30 16.83
N ILE A 10 0.24 -14.61 15.53
CA ILE A 10 -1.02 -14.81 14.82
C ILE A 10 -1.47 -16.25 15.05
N ILE A 11 -2.72 -16.44 15.46
CA ILE A 11 -3.32 -17.75 15.77
C ILE A 11 -4.45 -18.15 14.81
N GLY A 12 -5.09 -17.17 14.17
CA GLY A 12 -6.20 -17.35 13.25
C GLY A 12 -6.07 -16.38 12.09
N ALA A 13 -6.31 -16.85 10.87
CA ALA A 13 -6.26 -16.01 9.67
C ALA A 13 -7.25 -16.51 8.63
N ALA A 14 -7.96 -15.58 7.98
CA ALA A 14 -8.84 -15.92 6.87
C ALA A 14 -8.97 -14.75 5.90
N GLN A 15 -9.20 -15.07 4.62
CA GLN A 15 -9.56 -14.11 3.58
C GLN A 15 -10.73 -14.63 2.76
N TYR A 16 -11.52 -13.70 2.22
CA TYR A 16 -12.66 -14.01 1.37
C TYR A 16 -12.70 -13.08 0.16
N THR A 17 -13.03 -13.63 -1.00
CA THR A 17 -13.29 -12.89 -2.23
C THR A 17 -14.69 -13.21 -2.69
N GLN A 18 -15.55 -12.20 -2.76
CA GLN A 18 -16.91 -12.38 -3.25
C GLN A 18 -16.88 -12.53 -4.78
N PRO A 19 -17.41 -13.63 -5.35
CA PRO A 19 -17.45 -13.82 -6.80
C PRO A 19 -18.21 -12.71 -7.52
N LYS A 20 -17.80 -12.40 -8.75
CA LYS A 20 -18.42 -11.36 -9.58
C LYS A 20 -19.86 -11.70 -9.96
N GLU A 21 -20.18 -12.98 -9.95
CA GLU A 21 -21.46 -13.59 -10.33
C GLU A 21 -22.47 -13.64 -9.17
N THR A 22 -22.06 -13.17 -7.97
CA THR A 22 -22.91 -13.16 -6.78
C THR A 22 -24.15 -12.30 -7.02
N GLN A 23 -25.32 -12.93 -7.01
CA GLN A 23 -26.60 -12.25 -7.30
C GLN A 23 -27.03 -11.28 -6.18
N ILE A 24 -26.78 -11.68 -4.94
CA ILE A 24 -27.09 -10.88 -3.74
C ILE A 24 -25.76 -10.65 -3.01
N PRO A 25 -24.98 -9.64 -3.45
CA PRO A 25 -23.69 -9.36 -2.84
C PRO A 25 -23.86 -8.89 -1.39
N LEU A 26 -22.99 -9.38 -0.52
CA LEU A 26 -22.87 -8.88 0.85
C LEU A 26 -22.37 -7.44 0.83
N ASP A 27 -22.88 -6.63 1.75
CA ASP A 27 -22.32 -5.32 2.04
C ASP A 27 -20.93 -5.43 2.71
N PRO A 28 -20.12 -4.35 2.73
CA PRO A 28 -18.77 -4.40 3.28
C PRO A 28 -18.71 -4.95 4.72
N LEU A 29 -19.63 -4.54 5.59
CA LEU A 29 -19.61 -4.97 6.98
C LEU A 29 -19.95 -6.46 7.12
N LYS A 30 -20.90 -6.97 6.33
CA LYS A 30 -21.18 -8.42 6.27
C LYS A 30 -20.03 -9.23 5.68
N LEU A 31 -19.30 -8.71 4.68
CA LEU A 31 -18.08 -9.35 4.17
C LEU A 31 -17.00 -9.46 5.25
N ILE A 32 -16.85 -8.41 6.05
CA ILE A 32 -15.91 -8.31 7.17
C ILE A 32 -16.33 -9.25 8.31
N ALA A 33 -17.61 -9.29 8.67
CA ALA A 33 -18.14 -10.21 9.67
C ALA A 33 -17.94 -11.67 9.25
N LYS A 34 -18.25 -12.01 7.98
CA LYS A 34 -18.03 -13.35 7.43
C LYS A 34 -16.58 -13.81 7.58
N VAL A 35 -15.63 -12.99 7.13
CA VAL A 35 -14.21 -13.38 7.18
C VAL A 35 -13.65 -13.41 8.61
N SER A 36 -14.17 -12.56 9.50
CA SER A 36 -13.76 -12.59 10.91
C SER A 36 -14.20 -13.89 11.59
N LYS A 37 -15.41 -14.39 11.29
CA LYS A 37 -15.86 -15.71 11.74
C LYS A 37 -14.96 -16.83 11.21
N LEU A 38 -14.59 -16.78 9.93
CA LEU A 38 -13.64 -17.75 9.36
C LEU A 38 -12.26 -17.70 10.04
N ALA A 39 -11.76 -16.53 10.42
CA ALA A 39 -10.48 -16.41 11.14
C ALA A 39 -10.57 -16.97 12.57
N ILE A 40 -11.72 -16.82 13.24
CA ILE A 40 -12.01 -17.45 14.54
C ILE A 40 -12.07 -18.97 14.38
N GLU A 41 -12.81 -19.47 13.38
CA GLU A 41 -12.91 -20.90 13.06
C GLU A 41 -11.53 -21.53 12.75
N ASP A 42 -10.65 -20.79 12.06
CA ASP A 42 -9.27 -21.21 11.77
C ASP A 42 -8.46 -21.50 13.04
N THR A 43 -8.79 -20.91 14.19
CA THR A 43 -8.14 -21.23 15.47
C THR A 43 -8.50 -22.63 15.98
N GLY A 44 -9.70 -23.13 15.64
CA GLY A 44 -10.26 -24.38 16.17
C GLY A 44 -10.93 -24.24 17.54
N ILE A 45 -11.12 -23.02 18.05
CA ILE A 45 -11.70 -22.75 19.38
C ILE A 45 -13.12 -22.19 19.24
N THR A 46 -14.10 -22.89 19.82
CA THR A 46 -15.54 -22.58 19.68
C THR A 46 -15.96 -21.28 20.38
N ASN A 47 -15.39 -20.95 21.54
CA ASN A 47 -15.80 -19.81 22.36
C ASN A 47 -14.77 -18.67 22.36
N LEU A 48 -13.95 -18.57 21.31
CA LEU A 48 -12.87 -17.58 21.26
C LEU A 48 -13.39 -16.13 21.35
N ASN A 49 -14.63 -15.92 20.91
CA ASN A 49 -15.36 -14.66 20.95
C ASN A 49 -15.37 -13.99 22.33
N GLU A 50 -15.37 -14.78 23.41
CA GLU A 50 -15.39 -14.29 24.79
C GLU A 50 -14.07 -13.62 25.20
N PHE A 51 -12.98 -13.88 24.46
CA PHE A 51 -11.63 -13.44 24.81
C PHE A 51 -11.11 -12.27 23.97
N ILE A 52 -11.82 -11.87 22.91
CA ILE A 52 -11.39 -10.77 22.03
C ILE A 52 -11.59 -9.42 22.75
N GLU A 53 -10.50 -8.82 23.21
CA GLU A 53 -10.51 -7.57 23.99
C GLU A 53 -10.40 -6.32 23.10
N THR A 54 -9.81 -6.46 21.91
CA THR A 54 -9.54 -5.35 20.99
C THR A 54 -9.95 -5.69 19.57
N VAL A 55 -10.68 -4.78 18.92
CA VAL A 55 -11.03 -4.86 17.49
C VAL A 55 -10.47 -3.66 16.75
N TYR A 56 -9.59 -3.94 15.79
CA TYR A 56 -9.08 -2.97 14.81
C TYR A 56 -9.79 -3.19 13.47
N LEU A 57 -10.72 -2.31 13.14
CA LEU A 57 -11.44 -2.29 11.87
C LEU A 57 -10.73 -1.36 10.89
N VAL A 58 -10.21 -1.91 9.80
CA VAL A 58 -9.61 -1.15 8.71
C VAL A 58 -10.72 -0.40 7.97
N PHE A 59 -10.53 0.90 7.75
CA PHE A 59 -11.48 1.72 7.03
C PHE A 59 -11.73 1.23 5.60
N PHE A 60 -13.01 1.18 5.26
CA PHE A 60 -13.54 0.78 3.97
C PHE A 60 -14.31 1.95 3.37
N ALA A 61 -14.11 2.22 2.08
CA ALA A 61 -14.64 3.39 1.39
C ALA A 61 -15.89 3.09 0.55
N SER A 62 -16.22 1.82 0.34
CA SER A 62 -17.33 1.41 -0.54
C SER A 62 -18.72 1.66 0.05
N TRP A 63 -18.86 1.81 1.37
CA TRP A 63 -20.10 2.13 2.10
C TRP A 63 -19.78 2.78 3.46
N SER A 64 -20.79 3.21 4.22
CA SER A 64 -20.62 3.78 5.57
C SER A 64 -21.77 3.40 6.50
N TYR A 65 -21.42 3.28 7.78
CA TYR A 65 -22.31 2.93 8.89
C TYR A 65 -22.03 3.90 10.04
N GLU A 66 -23.04 4.23 10.84
CA GLU A 66 -22.90 5.14 11.98
C GLU A 66 -21.90 4.57 13.00
N ASP A 67 -22.07 3.31 13.41
CA ASP A 67 -21.18 2.59 14.33
C ASP A 67 -20.66 1.27 13.74
N ALA A 68 -19.90 1.34 12.64
CA ALA A 68 -19.37 0.14 11.98
C ALA A 68 -18.65 -0.85 12.93
N PRO A 69 -17.75 -0.41 13.85
CA PRO A 69 -17.14 -1.32 14.83
C PRO A 69 -18.16 -1.93 15.80
N GLY A 70 -19.13 -1.16 16.29
CA GLY A 70 -20.19 -1.67 17.17
C GLY A 70 -21.05 -2.72 16.50
N GLU A 71 -21.58 -2.41 15.32
CA GLU A 71 -22.40 -3.33 14.52
C GLU A 71 -21.63 -4.61 14.15
N LEU A 72 -20.32 -4.49 13.83
CA LEU A 72 -19.47 -5.65 13.61
C LEU A 72 -19.38 -6.54 14.86
N CYS A 73 -19.21 -5.94 16.04
CA CYS A 73 -19.12 -6.69 17.29
C CYS A 73 -20.43 -7.45 17.58
N GLU A 74 -21.58 -6.84 17.32
CA GLU A 74 -22.89 -7.49 17.43
C GLU A 74 -23.01 -8.68 16.45
N MET A 75 -22.61 -8.50 15.18
CA MET A 75 -22.64 -9.58 14.18
C MET A 75 -21.74 -10.77 14.54
N LEU A 76 -20.67 -10.53 15.30
CA LEU A 76 -19.71 -11.53 15.76
C LEU A 76 -20.05 -12.11 17.14
N GLY A 77 -20.95 -11.47 17.90
CA GLY A 77 -21.24 -11.87 19.29
C GLY A 77 -20.04 -11.66 20.23
N ILE A 78 -19.28 -10.58 20.03
CA ILE A 78 -18.11 -10.22 20.85
C ILE A 78 -18.35 -8.90 21.59
N ASN A 79 -17.70 -8.71 22.72
CA ASN A 79 -17.80 -7.49 23.52
C ASN A 79 -16.43 -6.91 23.91
N PRO A 80 -15.63 -6.44 22.93
CA PRO A 80 -14.28 -5.95 23.17
C PRO A 80 -14.32 -4.64 23.97
N SER A 81 -13.34 -4.47 24.85
CA SER A 81 -13.15 -3.21 25.58
C SER A 81 -12.64 -2.09 24.67
N ASN A 82 -11.93 -2.43 23.59
CA ASN A 82 -11.36 -1.46 22.65
C ASN A 82 -11.85 -1.70 21.24
N LYS A 83 -12.39 -0.65 20.60
CA LYS A 83 -12.85 -0.64 19.21
C LYS A 83 -12.25 0.54 18.48
N LEU A 84 -11.66 0.29 17.31
CA LEU A 84 -11.08 1.33 16.48
C LEU A 84 -11.53 1.16 15.03
N LEU A 85 -11.97 2.26 14.41
CA LEU A 85 -12.11 2.39 12.96
C LEU A 85 -10.99 3.28 12.43
N SER A 86 -10.19 2.75 11.51
CA SER A 86 -8.90 3.38 11.15
C SER A 86 -9.01 4.62 10.26
N SER A 87 -7.92 5.37 10.18
CA SER A 87 -7.68 6.33 9.10
C SER A 87 -7.35 5.62 7.77
N SER A 88 -7.31 6.38 6.67
CA SER A 88 -7.02 5.88 5.32
C SER A 88 -5.51 5.74 5.05
N GLY A 89 -5.14 4.70 4.33
CA GLY A 89 -3.78 4.39 3.90
C GLY A 89 -3.58 2.92 3.55
N GLY A 90 -2.86 2.65 2.47
CA GLY A 90 -2.49 1.29 2.06
C GLY A 90 -1.61 0.54 3.06
N ASN A 91 -0.88 1.25 3.92
CA ASN A 91 -0.10 0.64 5.01
C ASN A 91 -0.93 0.33 6.25
N THR A 92 -2.19 0.78 6.32
CA THR A 92 -2.94 0.81 7.58
C THR A 92 -3.14 -0.56 8.20
N SER A 93 -3.49 -1.60 7.43
CA SER A 93 -3.65 -2.95 8.00
C SER A 93 -2.36 -3.46 8.66
N LEU A 94 -1.20 -3.20 8.04
CA LEU A 94 0.09 -3.64 8.56
C LEU A 94 0.57 -2.77 9.75
N ARG A 95 0.27 -1.47 9.72
CA ARG A 95 0.47 -0.58 10.87
C ARG A 95 -0.35 -1.03 12.07
N LEU A 96 -1.62 -1.39 11.87
CA LEU A 96 -2.48 -1.91 12.93
C LEU A 96 -1.97 -3.25 13.47
N LEU A 97 -1.38 -4.09 12.61
CA LEU A 97 -0.69 -5.31 13.03
C LEU A 97 0.48 -5.00 13.96
N ASN A 98 1.37 -4.09 13.57
CA ASN A 98 2.50 -3.68 14.40
C ASN A 98 2.03 -3.03 15.72
N GLN A 99 0.95 -2.25 15.70
CA GLN A 99 0.35 -1.66 16.89
C GLN A 99 -0.24 -2.72 17.83
N ALA A 100 -0.95 -3.72 17.29
CA ALA A 100 -1.47 -4.83 18.08
C ALA A 100 -0.33 -5.66 18.68
N ALA A 101 0.72 -5.91 17.91
CA ALA A 101 1.92 -6.61 18.35
C ALA A 101 2.59 -5.92 19.54
N LEU A 102 2.74 -4.60 19.47
CA LEU A 102 3.28 -3.79 20.57
C LEU A 102 2.36 -3.82 21.78
N SER A 103 1.05 -3.64 21.59
CA SER A 103 0.05 -3.68 22.68
C SER A 103 0.07 -5.02 23.44
N ILE A 104 0.14 -6.13 22.71
CA ILE A 104 0.25 -7.49 23.27
C ILE A 104 1.58 -7.67 24.02
N ASN A 105 2.70 -7.25 23.41
CA ASN A 105 4.01 -7.32 24.04
C ASN A 105 4.08 -6.50 25.34
N GLU A 106 3.42 -5.35 25.40
CA GLU A 106 3.32 -4.50 26.60
C GLU A 106 2.27 -4.98 27.62
N GLY A 107 1.53 -6.05 27.33
CA GLY A 107 0.47 -6.57 28.21
C GLY A 107 -0.79 -5.70 28.27
N LYS A 108 -1.00 -4.78 27.31
CA LYS A 108 -2.17 -3.90 27.23
C LYS A 108 -3.40 -4.57 26.61
N SER A 109 -3.21 -5.66 25.87
CA SER A 109 -4.29 -6.51 25.35
C SER A 109 -3.80 -7.94 25.24
N ARG A 110 -4.64 -8.92 25.61
CA ARG A 110 -4.30 -10.36 25.49
C ARG A 110 -4.70 -10.95 24.15
N MET A 111 -5.75 -10.41 23.52
CA MET A 111 -6.21 -10.86 22.22
C MET A 111 -6.80 -9.72 21.39
N ALA A 112 -6.38 -9.65 20.13
CA ALA A 112 -6.83 -8.64 19.18
C ALA A 112 -7.31 -9.26 17.86
N LEU A 113 -8.43 -8.76 17.35
CA LEU A 113 -8.93 -9.01 15.99
C LEU A 113 -8.57 -7.81 15.11
N ILE A 114 -7.89 -8.06 13.99
CA ILE A 114 -7.69 -7.08 12.92
C ILE A 114 -8.46 -7.55 11.70
N THR A 115 -9.34 -6.70 11.18
CA THR A 115 -10.22 -7.10 10.08
C THR A 115 -10.59 -5.92 9.19
N GLY A 116 -10.91 -6.22 7.93
CA GLY A 116 -11.23 -5.21 6.93
C GLY A 116 -11.68 -5.83 5.62
N GLY A 117 -12.24 -5.00 4.75
CA GLY A 117 -12.68 -5.43 3.43
C GLY A 117 -13.27 -4.30 2.62
N GLU A 118 -13.48 -4.54 1.34
CA GLU A 118 -14.17 -3.63 0.44
C GLU A 118 -15.20 -4.34 -0.42
N ALA A 119 -16.22 -3.60 -0.87
CA ALA A 119 -17.24 -4.04 -1.82
C ALA A 119 -17.39 -3.07 -3.01
N TRP A 120 -16.27 -2.53 -3.51
CA TRP A 120 -16.29 -1.49 -4.55
C TRP A 120 -16.73 -1.99 -5.92
N TYR A 121 -16.58 -3.27 -6.20
CA TYR A 121 -17.11 -3.83 -7.45
C TYR A 121 -18.64 -3.78 -7.42
N SER A 122 -19.25 -4.25 -6.33
CA SER A 122 -20.71 -4.18 -6.12
C SER A 122 -21.24 -2.75 -6.14
N THR A 123 -20.63 -1.83 -5.37
CA THR A 123 -21.00 -0.40 -5.38
C THR A 123 -20.84 0.21 -6.78
N SER A 124 -19.81 -0.16 -7.54
CA SER A 124 -19.64 0.35 -8.91
C SER A 124 -20.73 -0.15 -9.86
N LEU A 125 -21.23 -1.37 -9.72
CA LEU A 125 -22.33 -1.88 -10.55
C LEU A 125 -23.64 -1.15 -10.23
N GLN A 126 -23.91 -0.92 -8.94
CA GLN A 126 -25.09 -0.17 -8.49
C GLN A 126 -25.08 1.25 -9.04
N ARG A 127 -23.96 1.98 -8.93
CA ARG A 127 -23.80 3.34 -9.48
C ARG A 127 -23.98 3.42 -11.00
N LYS A 128 -23.80 2.30 -11.71
CA LYS A 128 -24.03 2.18 -13.16
C LYS A 128 -25.45 1.69 -13.49
N GLY A 129 -26.34 1.54 -12.50
CA GLY A 129 -27.70 1.04 -12.67
C GLY A 129 -27.76 -0.44 -13.08
N LYS A 130 -26.69 -1.21 -12.88
CA LYS A 130 -26.61 -2.62 -13.31
C LYS A 130 -27.18 -3.60 -12.31
N VAL A 131 -27.25 -3.23 -11.04
CA VAL A 131 -27.75 -4.05 -9.93
C VAL A 131 -28.47 -3.17 -8.91
N VAL A 132 -29.39 -3.76 -8.16
CA VAL A 132 -29.97 -3.15 -6.96
C VAL A 132 -29.37 -3.86 -5.76
N LEU A 133 -28.75 -3.10 -4.85
CA LEU A 133 -28.15 -3.64 -3.64
C LEU A 133 -29.16 -3.56 -2.50
N ASN A 134 -29.45 -4.70 -1.86
CA ASN A 134 -30.27 -4.75 -0.65
C ASN A 134 -29.40 -4.54 0.60
N TRP A 135 -28.66 -3.43 0.61
CA TRP A 135 -27.75 -3.06 1.68
C TRP A 135 -28.44 -2.11 2.68
N PRO A 136 -27.96 -2.03 3.93
CA PRO A 136 -28.43 -1.03 4.88
C PRO A 136 -28.29 0.39 4.32
N GLU A 137 -29.12 1.30 4.81
CA GLU A 137 -29.03 2.71 4.45
C GLU A 137 -27.63 3.26 4.76
N TYR A 138 -27.12 4.11 3.87
CA TYR A 138 -25.86 4.79 4.08
C TYR A 138 -26.01 5.78 5.24
N THR A 139 -25.18 5.65 6.27
CA THR A 139 -25.16 6.58 7.41
C THR A 139 -23.76 7.15 7.62
N LYS A 140 -23.70 8.42 8.04
CA LYS A 140 -22.42 9.07 8.32
C LYS A 140 -21.80 8.45 9.58
N SER A 141 -20.55 8.03 9.49
CA SER A 141 -19.85 7.46 10.64
C SER A 141 -19.70 8.46 11.79
N LYS A 142 -19.89 7.98 13.03
CA LYS A 142 -19.60 8.75 14.26
C LYS A 142 -18.10 8.84 14.58
N TYR A 143 -17.27 8.06 13.91
CA TYR A 143 -15.82 8.05 14.07
C TYR A 143 -15.20 9.15 13.20
N SER A 144 -14.86 10.29 13.80
CA SER A 144 -14.34 11.47 13.08
C SER A 144 -13.02 11.22 12.35
N GLU A 145 -12.18 10.31 12.86
CA GLU A 145 -10.89 9.96 12.25
C GLU A 145 -11.03 8.91 11.12
N ALA A 146 -12.20 8.29 10.97
CA ALA A 146 -12.42 7.22 10.00
C ALA A 146 -12.19 7.72 8.57
N GLY A 147 -11.28 7.05 7.86
CA GLY A 147 -10.95 7.39 6.48
C GLY A 147 -10.19 8.69 6.28
N THR A 148 -9.85 9.41 7.36
CA THR A 148 -9.04 10.62 7.26
C THR A 148 -7.66 10.32 6.67
N MET A 149 -7.11 11.26 5.92
CA MET A 149 -5.74 11.21 5.42
C MET A 149 -5.15 12.61 5.52
N LYS A 150 -3.92 12.72 6.02
CA LYS A 150 -3.19 13.99 5.96
C LYS A 150 -2.98 14.34 4.47
N SER A 151 -3.38 15.54 4.08
CA SER A 151 -3.19 16.03 2.71
C SER A 151 -1.76 16.52 2.50
N LEU A 152 -1.28 16.44 1.25
CA LEU A 152 -0.10 17.20 0.82
C LEU A 152 -0.35 18.70 1.02
N ASN A 153 0.71 19.52 1.02
CA ASN A 153 0.53 20.97 1.08
C ASN A 153 -0.29 21.50 -0.11
N ASP A 154 -0.88 22.70 0.05
CA ASP A 154 -1.79 23.29 -0.95
C ASP A 154 -1.11 23.48 -2.32
N PHE A 155 0.18 23.79 -2.33
CA PHE A 155 0.96 23.92 -3.55
C PHE A 155 1.04 22.58 -4.32
N GLU A 156 1.35 21.46 -3.68
CA GLU A 156 1.36 20.15 -4.32
C GLU A 156 -0.04 19.69 -4.75
N GLN A 157 -1.07 19.99 -3.94
CA GLN A 157 -2.46 19.70 -4.29
C GLN A 157 -2.90 20.43 -5.55
N LYS A 158 -2.51 21.70 -5.71
CA LYS A 158 -2.81 22.54 -6.87
C LYS A 158 -2.29 21.96 -8.19
N TYR A 159 -1.14 21.28 -8.16
CA TYR A 159 -0.58 20.55 -9.32
C TYR A 159 -1.04 19.09 -9.39
N SER A 160 -2.10 18.73 -8.66
CA SER A 160 -2.71 17.39 -8.67
C SER A 160 -1.82 16.24 -8.16
N LEU A 161 -0.75 16.53 -7.41
CA LEU A 161 0.11 15.48 -6.83
C LEU A 161 -0.64 14.62 -5.79
N HIS A 162 -1.76 15.11 -5.27
CA HIS A 162 -2.63 14.33 -4.40
C HIS A 162 -3.25 13.11 -5.13
N ILE A 163 -3.30 13.10 -6.47
CA ILE A 163 -3.75 11.95 -7.24
C ILE A 163 -2.61 10.93 -7.33
N PRO A 164 -2.73 9.72 -6.73
CA PRO A 164 -1.62 8.77 -6.66
C PRO A 164 -1.02 8.43 -8.03
N SER A 165 -1.84 8.17 -9.05
CA SER A 165 -1.34 7.79 -10.37
C SER A 165 -0.51 8.88 -11.05
N ILE A 166 -0.63 10.15 -10.64
CA ILE A 166 0.21 11.25 -11.14
C ILE A 166 1.56 11.21 -10.43
N SER A 167 1.56 11.25 -9.10
CA SER A 167 2.79 11.26 -8.29
C SER A 167 3.65 10.01 -8.48
N TYR A 168 3.04 8.82 -8.55
CA TYR A 168 3.81 7.58 -8.79
C TYR A 168 4.36 7.48 -10.21
N ALA A 169 3.74 8.14 -11.19
CA ALA A 169 4.28 8.23 -12.55
C ALA A 169 5.49 9.17 -12.59
N MET A 170 5.48 10.25 -11.81
CA MET A 170 6.66 11.09 -11.61
C MET A 170 7.80 10.32 -10.93
N PHE A 171 7.54 9.54 -9.89
CA PHE A 171 8.58 8.66 -9.32
C PHE A 171 9.15 7.69 -10.37
N GLU A 172 8.32 7.19 -11.29
CA GLU A 172 8.75 6.28 -12.35
C GLU A 172 9.72 6.92 -13.34
N THR A 173 9.44 8.14 -13.81
CA THR A 173 10.35 8.84 -14.73
C THR A 173 11.67 9.21 -14.05
N ALA A 174 11.63 9.58 -12.76
CA ALA A 174 12.85 9.78 -11.98
C ALA A 174 13.66 8.47 -11.82
N LEU A 175 13.00 7.34 -11.51
CA LEU A 175 13.63 6.02 -11.39
C LEU A 175 14.24 5.56 -12.72
N ARG A 176 13.54 5.77 -13.83
CA ARG A 176 14.05 5.48 -15.17
C ARG A 176 15.38 6.19 -15.40
N ASN A 177 15.42 7.51 -15.22
CA ASN A 177 16.64 8.29 -15.38
C ASN A 177 17.76 7.81 -14.43
N ALA A 178 17.44 7.53 -13.16
CA ALA A 178 18.41 7.00 -12.20
C ALA A 178 18.97 5.62 -12.61
N SER A 179 18.17 4.79 -13.28
CA SER A 179 18.58 3.49 -13.81
C SER A 179 19.35 3.57 -15.15
N LYS A 180 19.40 4.75 -15.77
CA LYS A 180 20.03 5.01 -17.08
C LYS A 180 19.47 4.18 -18.23
N ARG A 181 18.22 3.70 -18.12
CA ARG A 181 17.53 3.00 -19.21
C ARG A 181 16.94 3.97 -20.22
N SER A 182 16.85 3.50 -21.47
CA SER A 182 15.99 4.14 -22.48
C SER A 182 14.51 4.08 -22.04
N LEU A 183 13.65 4.83 -22.74
CA LEU A 183 12.20 4.78 -22.50
C LEU A 183 11.66 3.36 -22.79
N GLU A 184 12.07 2.75 -23.90
CA GLU A 184 11.62 1.42 -24.29
C GLU A 184 12.12 0.34 -23.33
N GLU A 185 13.41 0.37 -22.97
CA GLU A 185 14.02 -0.58 -22.03
C GLU A 185 13.32 -0.54 -20.66
N HIS A 186 13.01 0.67 -20.19
CA HIS A 186 12.34 0.84 -18.90
C HIS A 186 10.89 0.40 -18.95
N GLN A 187 10.17 0.72 -20.02
CA GLN A 187 8.79 0.28 -20.21
C GLN A 187 8.70 -1.24 -20.18
N LEU A 188 9.60 -1.94 -20.90
CA LEU A 188 9.68 -3.39 -20.87
C LEU A 188 10.05 -3.89 -19.46
N SER A 189 11.02 -3.25 -18.78
CA SER A 189 11.43 -3.63 -17.42
C SER A 189 10.26 -3.60 -16.44
N ILE A 190 9.44 -2.54 -16.44
CA ILE A 190 8.27 -2.44 -15.54
C ILE A 190 7.13 -3.37 -15.97
N GLY A 191 7.00 -3.64 -17.27
CA GLY A 191 6.09 -4.67 -17.81
C GLY A 191 6.44 -6.08 -17.33
N SER A 192 7.71 -6.49 -17.49
CA SER A 192 8.21 -7.78 -17.02
C SER A 192 8.19 -7.93 -15.49
N LEU A 193 8.36 -6.82 -14.76
CA LEU A 193 8.16 -6.81 -13.32
C LEU A 193 6.72 -7.21 -12.97
N PHE A 194 5.72 -6.59 -13.59
CA PHE A 194 4.32 -6.86 -13.29
C PHE A 194 3.78 -8.15 -13.93
N GLU A 195 4.39 -8.67 -14.98
CA GLU A 195 4.12 -10.02 -15.50
C GLU A 195 4.37 -11.08 -14.41
N LYS A 196 5.47 -10.96 -13.65
CA LYS A 196 5.77 -11.86 -12.52
C LYS A 196 4.68 -11.79 -11.44
N PHE A 197 4.19 -10.59 -11.13
CA PHE A 197 3.10 -10.38 -10.16
C PHE A 197 1.79 -10.98 -10.66
N SER A 198 1.45 -10.75 -11.93
CA SER A 198 0.27 -11.31 -12.59
C SER A 198 0.29 -12.85 -12.59
N LYS A 199 1.46 -13.46 -12.82
CA LYS A 199 1.63 -14.92 -12.74
C LYS A 199 1.32 -15.45 -11.34
N VAL A 200 1.84 -14.82 -10.28
CA VAL A 200 1.52 -15.21 -8.89
C VAL A 200 0.02 -15.07 -8.63
N ALA A 201 -0.59 -13.95 -9.02
CA ALA A 201 -2.02 -13.70 -8.85
C ALA A 201 -2.89 -14.77 -9.54
N SER A 202 -2.53 -15.17 -10.77
CA SER A 202 -3.32 -16.14 -11.56
C SER A 202 -3.50 -17.49 -10.85
N THR A 203 -2.53 -17.88 -10.02
CA THR A 203 -2.56 -19.12 -9.24
C THR A 203 -3.10 -18.94 -7.81
N ASN A 204 -3.30 -17.70 -7.36
CA ASN A 204 -3.79 -17.41 -6.03
C ASN A 204 -5.32 -17.59 -5.96
N PRO A 205 -5.86 -18.50 -5.12
CA PRO A 205 -7.30 -18.72 -5.01
C PRO A 205 -8.10 -17.48 -4.61
N SER A 206 -7.50 -16.53 -3.90
CA SER A 206 -8.13 -15.30 -3.46
C SER A 206 -7.93 -14.10 -4.41
N ALA A 207 -7.17 -14.26 -5.50
CA ALA A 207 -7.02 -13.18 -6.48
C ALA A 207 -8.33 -12.88 -7.23
N TRP A 208 -8.58 -11.61 -7.50
CA TRP A 208 -9.74 -11.11 -8.25
C TRP A 208 -9.70 -11.45 -9.74
N PHE A 209 -8.50 -11.54 -10.31
CA PHE A 209 -8.25 -11.97 -11.68
C PHE A 209 -7.49 -13.29 -11.68
N LYS A 210 -7.93 -14.24 -12.52
CA LYS A 210 -7.35 -15.59 -12.65
C LYS A 210 -6.48 -15.77 -13.89
N GLU A 211 -6.37 -14.72 -14.71
CA GLU A 211 -5.58 -14.73 -15.94
C GLU A 211 -4.23 -14.06 -15.68
N SER A 212 -3.16 -14.66 -16.19
CA SER A 212 -1.84 -14.01 -16.26
C SER A 212 -1.75 -13.12 -17.50
N SER A 213 -1.06 -11.98 -17.40
CA SER A 213 -0.75 -11.10 -18.53
C SER A 213 0.73 -11.11 -18.84
N THR A 214 1.10 -11.08 -20.12
CA THR A 214 2.50 -10.95 -20.52
C THR A 214 3.00 -9.52 -20.30
N ALA A 215 4.33 -9.33 -20.28
CA ALA A 215 4.92 -7.99 -20.24
C ALA A 215 4.39 -7.10 -21.38
N GLN A 216 4.25 -7.67 -22.59
CA GLN A 216 3.75 -6.95 -23.76
C GLN A 216 2.28 -6.52 -23.57
N ASP A 217 1.42 -7.40 -23.04
CA ASP A 217 0.01 -7.07 -22.77
C ASP A 217 -0.11 -5.93 -21.76
N ILE A 218 0.76 -5.93 -20.74
CA ILE A 218 0.78 -4.92 -19.67
C ILE A 218 1.20 -3.56 -20.22
N ILE A 219 2.22 -3.49 -21.08
CA ILE A 219 2.76 -2.22 -21.58
C ILE A 219 2.00 -1.65 -22.78
N THR A 220 1.25 -2.47 -23.51
CA THR A 220 0.63 -2.07 -24.78
C THR A 220 -0.75 -1.45 -24.57
N PRO A 221 -0.97 -0.17 -24.93
CA PRO A 221 -2.28 0.45 -24.80
C PRO A 221 -3.30 -0.17 -25.75
N ASN A 222 -4.51 -0.41 -25.25
CA ASN A 222 -5.67 -0.83 -26.05
C ASN A 222 -6.98 -0.41 -25.35
N SER A 223 -8.14 -0.79 -25.91
CA SER A 223 -9.46 -0.41 -25.36
C SER A 223 -9.71 -0.90 -23.92
N LYS A 224 -9.07 -2.00 -23.49
CA LYS A 224 -9.12 -2.53 -22.12
C LYS A 224 -7.98 -2.03 -21.24
N ASN A 225 -6.85 -1.65 -21.84
CA ASN A 225 -5.61 -1.24 -21.19
C ASN A 225 -5.10 0.15 -21.63
N ARG A 226 -5.98 1.16 -21.69
CA ARG A 226 -5.59 2.52 -22.13
C ARG A 226 -4.44 3.12 -21.29
N ASN A 227 -3.76 4.12 -21.84
CA ASN A 227 -2.86 4.99 -21.07
C ASN A 227 -3.61 5.72 -19.95
N VAL A 228 -2.96 5.84 -18.78
CA VAL A 228 -3.48 6.60 -17.63
C VAL A 228 -2.66 7.88 -17.47
N ASN A 229 -1.38 7.70 -17.20
CA ASN A 229 -0.39 8.74 -17.00
C ASN A 229 0.92 8.16 -17.50
N HIS A 230 1.64 8.83 -18.39
CA HIS A 230 2.93 8.32 -18.86
C HIS A 230 3.86 8.08 -17.65
N PRO A 231 4.45 6.87 -17.50
CA PRO A 231 4.54 5.78 -18.48
C PRO A 231 3.53 4.62 -18.29
N TYR A 232 2.54 4.79 -17.42
CA TYR A 232 1.58 3.76 -17.03
C TYR A 232 0.37 3.61 -17.95
N THR A 233 0.15 2.36 -18.34
CA THR A 233 -1.15 1.86 -18.77
C THR A 233 -2.05 1.55 -17.58
N LYS A 234 -3.31 1.19 -17.84
CA LYS A 234 -4.26 0.79 -16.81
C LYS A 234 -3.81 -0.45 -16.03
N TYR A 235 -3.18 -1.43 -16.67
CA TYR A 235 -2.74 -2.68 -16.04
C TYR A 235 -1.53 -2.50 -15.12
N MET A 236 -0.86 -1.36 -15.19
CA MET A 236 0.16 -0.94 -14.22
C MET A 236 -0.41 -0.19 -13.02
N CYS A 237 -1.72 0.03 -12.97
CA CYS A 237 -2.38 0.73 -11.87
C CYS A 237 -3.14 -0.26 -10.98
N SER A 238 -3.10 -0.05 -9.67
CA SER A 238 -3.93 -0.77 -8.69
C SER A 238 -5.39 -0.89 -9.14
N ASN A 239 -6.01 -2.06 -8.93
CA ASN A 239 -7.43 -2.28 -9.18
C ASN A 239 -8.26 -2.19 -7.89
N PRO A 240 -8.89 -1.04 -7.59
CA PRO A 240 -9.76 -0.90 -6.41
C PRO A 240 -11.15 -1.52 -6.58
N PHE A 241 -11.55 -1.94 -7.78
CA PHE A 241 -12.90 -2.43 -8.06
C PHE A 241 -13.00 -3.92 -7.76
N VAL A 242 -12.95 -4.24 -6.47
CA VAL A 242 -12.97 -5.61 -5.94
C VAL A 242 -13.91 -5.71 -4.74
N ASP A 243 -14.39 -6.93 -4.50
CA ASP A 243 -15.14 -7.29 -3.30
C ASP A 243 -14.32 -8.34 -2.50
N GLN A 244 -13.48 -7.87 -1.58
CA GLN A 244 -12.49 -8.71 -0.87
C GLN A 244 -12.39 -8.30 0.60
N SER A 245 -12.27 -9.28 1.50
CA SER A 245 -12.09 -9.06 2.94
C SER A 245 -11.05 -9.99 3.53
N GLY A 246 -10.45 -9.59 4.65
CA GLY A 246 -9.45 -10.35 5.39
C GLY A 246 -9.58 -10.12 6.89
N ALA A 247 -9.23 -11.11 7.69
CA ALA A 247 -9.16 -11.03 9.15
C ALA A 247 -8.01 -11.87 9.71
N ILE A 248 -7.43 -11.39 10.81
CA ILE A 248 -6.42 -12.12 11.60
C ILE A 248 -6.67 -11.93 13.10
N LEU A 249 -6.29 -12.93 13.87
CA LEU A 249 -6.34 -12.94 15.33
C LEU A 249 -4.94 -13.05 15.91
N LEU A 250 -4.66 -12.21 16.90
CA LEU A 250 -3.38 -12.14 17.58
C LEU A 250 -3.51 -12.38 19.06
N THR A 251 -2.50 -13.03 19.64
CA THR A 251 -2.38 -13.24 21.09
C THR A 251 -0.91 -13.53 21.47
N THR A 252 -0.65 -14.04 22.67
CA THR A 252 0.66 -14.56 23.10
C THR A 252 0.67 -16.10 23.09
N PRO A 253 1.85 -16.73 23.00
CA PRO A 253 1.99 -18.18 23.20
C PRO A 253 1.35 -18.65 24.50
N GLU A 254 1.56 -17.94 25.62
CA GLU A 254 1.03 -18.35 26.92
C GLU A 254 -0.51 -18.42 26.90
N PHE A 255 -1.19 -17.42 26.34
CA PHE A 255 -2.65 -17.43 26.27
C PHE A 255 -3.17 -18.41 25.20
N ALA A 256 -2.43 -18.63 24.12
CA ALA A 256 -2.75 -19.67 23.14
C ALA A 256 -2.67 -21.08 23.75
N GLU A 257 -1.70 -21.34 24.64
CA GLU A 257 -1.60 -22.59 25.41
C GLU A 257 -2.78 -22.77 26.37
N GLU A 258 -3.16 -21.73 27.12
CA GLU A 258 -4.33 -21.74 28.01
C GLU A 258 -5.62 -22.10 27.25
N LEU A 259 -5.74 -21.65 26.01
CA LEU A 259 -6.89 -21.91 25.14
C LEU A 259 -6.79 -23.22 24.34
N ASN A 260 -5.72 -24.01 24.52
CA ASN A 260 -5.45 -25.24 23.76
C ASN A 260 -5.39 -25.02 22.24
N ILE A 261 -4.83 -23.90 21.79
CA ILE A 261 -4.60 -23.65 20.36
C ILE A 261 -3.31 -24.37 19.95
N GLU A 262 -3.43 -25.27 18.98
CA GLU A 262 -2.31 -26.04 18.43
C GLU A 262 -1.09 -25.16 18.05
N PRO A 263 0.12 -25.42 18.59
CA PRO A 263 1.33 -24.65 18.26
C PRO A 263 1.71 -24.64 16.78
N SER A 264 1.22 -25.62 16.01
CA SER A 264 1.36 -25.65 14.54
C SER A 264 0.71 -24.43 13.87
N LYS A 265 -0.36 -23.88 14.45
CA LYS A 265 -1.09 -22.71 13.92
C LYS A 265 -0.42 -21.37 14.19
N TRP A 266 0.46 -21.30 15.19
CA TRP A 266 1.05 -20.04 15.64
C TRP A 266 2.09 -19.52 14.65
N ILE A 267 1.98 -18.25 14.28
CA ILE A 267 2.97 -17.55 13.46
C ILE A 267 3.49 -16.36 14.24
N TYR A 268 4.80 -16.34 14.52
CA TYR A 268 5.44 -15.27 15.26
C TYR A 268 5.62 -14.04 14.37
N LEU A 269 5.33 -12.87 14.94
CA LEU A 269 5.78 -11.60 14.39
C LEU A 269 7.21 -11.35 14.88
N MET A 270 8.18 -11.77 14.09
CA MET A 270 9.60 -11.80 14.44
C MET A 270 10.19 -10.38 14.61
N GLY A 271 9.67 -9.42 13.86
CA GLY A 271 10.00 -8.02 14.02
C GLY A 271 9.20 -7.15 13.07
N GLY A 272 8.99 -5.90 13.42
CA GLY A 272 8.17 -4.99 12.64
C GLY A 272 8.18 -3.57 13.18
N GLY A 273 7.74 -2.63 12.37
CA GLY A 273 7.57 -1.25 12.77
C GLY A 273 7.27 -0.33 11.60
N ASP A 274 7.12 0.94 11.93
CA ASP A 274 6.54 1.96 11.06
C ASP A 274 7.47 3.17 11.00
N LEU A 275 7.71 3.68 9.78
CA LEU A 275 8.42 4.94 9.54
C LEU A 275 7.73 5.71 8.41
N GLN A 276 8.01 7.00 8.33
CA GLN A 276 7.50 7.88 7.30
C GLN A 276 8.65 8.57 6.57
N ASN A 277 8.54 8.62 5.24
CA ASN A 277 9.35 9.57 4.47
C ASN A 277 8.81 10.97 4.69
N ILE A 278 9.64 11.98 4.39
CA ILE A 278 9.21 13.38 4.38
C ILE A 278 7.91 13.52 3.58
N PHE A 279 6.95 14.19 4.22
CA PHE A 279 5.55 14.07 3.86
C PHE A 279 5.27 14.65 2.47
N ASN A 280 5.68 15.90 2.26
CA ASN A 280 5.54 16.64 1.01
C ASN A 280 6.59 16.18 0.01
N ILE A 281 6.17 15.87 -1.22
CA ILE A 281 7.02 15.28 -2.26
C ILE A 281 8.15 16.25 -2.67
N THR A 282 7.81 17.52 -2.81
CA THR A 282 8.74 18.60 -3.21
C THR A 282 9.87 18.82 -2.21
N GLN A 283 9.67 18.43 -0.95
CA GLN A 283 10.65 18.60 0.11
C GLN A 283 11.54 17.36 0.36
N ARG A 284 11.39 16.29 -0.43
CA ARG A 284 12.19 15.05 -0.24
C ARG A 284 13.59 15.16 -0.85
N PRO A 285 14.70 14.89 -0.15
CA PRO A 285 16.05 14.90 -0.74
C PRO A 285 16.20 14.13 -2.05
N SER A 286 15.42 13.05 -2.23
CA SER A 286 15.44 12.25 -3.44
C SER A 286 14.06 11.71 -3.77
N LEU A 287 13.70 11.71 -5.05
CA LEU A 287 12.47 11.10 -5.58
C LEU A 287 12.59 9.60 -5.85
N VAL A 288 13.82 9.05 -5.78
CA VAL A 288 14.14 7.65 -6.11
C VAL A 288 14.61 6.84 -4.90
N LYS A 289 14.49 7.40 -3.70
CA LYS A 289 14.83 6.73 -2.43
C LYS A 289 13.63 6.66 -1.50
N SER A 290 13.61 5.65 -0.63
CA SER A 290 12.64 5.52 0.46
C SER A 290 13.39 5.23 1.76
N PRO A 291 13.91 6.28 2.45
CA PRO A 291 14.61 6.09 3.73
C PRO A 291 13.74 5.37 4.77
N ALA A 292 12.44 5.64 4.82
CA ALA A 292 11.52 4.93 5.70
C ALA A 292 11.49 3.42 5.44
N ALA A 293 11.35 3.00 4.17
CA ALA A 293 11.39 1.56 3.83
C ALA A 293 12.75 0.95 4.20
N LYS A 294 13.87 1.63 3.89
CA LYS A 294 15.22 1.18 4.22
C LYS A 294 15.40 0.98 5.71
N HIS A 295 15.08 1.99 6.50
CA HIS A 295 15.37 2.00 7.93
C HIS A 295 14.39 1.14 8.73
N ALA A 296 13.10 1.12 8.38
CA ALA A 296 12.12 0.25 9.03
C ALA A 296 12.51 -1.21 8.83
N SER A 297 12.88 -1.59 7.60
CA SER A 297 13.34 -2.93 7.27
C SER A 297 14.58 -3.35 8.04
N ARG A 298 15.59 -2.48 8.13
CA ARG A 298 16.80 -2.74 8.91
C ARG A 298 16.49 -2.94 10.40
N LEU A 299 15.62 -2.12 10.96
CA LEU A 299 15.23 -2.21 12.38
C LEU A 299 14.42 -3.48 12.65
N SER A 300 13.47 -3.83 11.78
CA SER A 300 12.69 -5.07 11.87
C SER A 300 13.56 -6.33 11.76
N LEU A 301 14.52 -6.35 10.83
CA LEU A 301 15.53 -7.43 10.73
C LEU A 301 16.36 -7.54 12.01
N ALA A 302 16.83 -6.41 12.54
CA ALA A 302 17.62 -6.39 13.78
C ALA A 302 16.82 -6.80 15.03
N GLN A 303 15.49 -6.63 15.02
CA GLN A 303 14.58 -7.11 16.05
C GLN A 303 14.33 -8.63 15.93
N ALA A 304 14.20 -9.12 14.69
CA ALA A 304 14.09 -10.54 14.37
C ALA A 304 15.41 -11.31 14.56
N GLY A 305 16.54 -10.63 14.61
CA GLY A 305 17.86 -11.28 14.68
C GLY A 305 18.30 -11.87 13.35
N LEU A 306 17.73 -11.35 12.27
CA LEU A 306 17.94 -11.81 10.92
C LEU A 306 18.74 -10.78 10.13
N LYS A 307 19.31 -11.25 9.04
CA LYS A 307 19.85 -10.43 7.97
C LYS A 307 18.98 -10.60 6.72
N MET A 308 19.25 -9.81 5.69
CA MET A 308 18.43 -9.79 4.46
C MET A 308 18.49 -11.11 3.67
N GLU A 309 19.57 -11.89 3.82
CA GLU A 309 19.72 -13.20 3.15
C GLU A 309 18.91 -14.31 3.82
N ASP A 310 18.60 -14.17 5.12
CA ASP A 310 17.72 -15.08 5.86
C ASP A 310 16.25 -15.01 5.43
N ILE A 311 15.86 -13.99 4.66
CA ILE A 311 14.48 -13.81 4.17
C ILE A 311 14.26 -14.62 2.90
N ASP A 312 13.26 -15.51 2.95
CA ASP A 312 12.96 -16.44 1.87
C ASP A 312 11.99 -15.83 0.83
N LEU A 313 10.96 -15.11 1.29
CA LEU A 313 9.90 -14.57 0.45
C LEU A 313 9.53 -13.14 0.84
N PHE A 314 9.00 -12.38 -0.12
CA PHE A 314 8.56 -11.00 0.08
C PHE A 314 7.12 -10.77 -0.34
N ASP A 315 6.46 -9.79 0.30
CA ASP A 315 5.37 -9.06 -0.34
C ASP A 315 5.62 -7.55 -0.30
N PHE A 316 5.89 -6.99 -1.48
CA PHE A 316 6.04 -5.55 -1.66
C PHE A 316 4.71 -4.93 -2.09
N TYR A 317 4.30 -3.89 -1.37
CA TYR A 317 3.18 -3.06 -1.77
C TYR A 317 3.36 -2.54 -3.21
N SER A 318 2.35 -2.75 -4.05
CA SER A 318 2.51 -2.75 -5.51
C SER A 318 1.39 -1.99 -6.22
N CYS A 319 0.96 -0.85 -5.66
CA CYS A 319 -0.06 0.00 -6.30
C CYS A 319 0.36 0.48 -7.71
N PHE A 320 1.67 0.66 -7.91
CA PHE A 320 2.33 1.01 -9.16
C PHE A 320 3.73 0.37 -9.22
N PRO A 321 4.32 0.14 -10.41
CA PRO A 321 5.67 -0.41 -10.54
C PRO A 321 6.74 0.41 -9.81
N SER A 322 6.65 1.74 -9.80
CA SER A 322 7.64 2.58 -9.11
C SER A 322 7.72 2.30 -7.61
N MET A 323 6.61 1.95 -6.95
CA MET A 323 6.64 1.59 -5.52
C MET A 323 7.42 0.30 -5.26
N VAL A 324 7.25 -0.71 -6.13
CA VAL A 324 8.00 -1.97 -6.03
C VAL A 324 9.49 -1.72 -6.24
N GLN A 325 9.86 -0.89 -7.22
CA GLN A 325 11.25 -0.50 -7.46
C GLN A 325 11.84 0.30 -6.29
N LEU A 326 11.09 1.24 -5.71
CA LEU A 326 11.52 2.02 -4.54
C LEU A 326 11.80 1.12 -3.33
N ILE A 327 10.93 0.14 -3.06
CA ILE A 327 11.14 -0.84 -1.97
C ILE A 327 12.38 -1.69 -2.28
N ARG A 328 12.46 -2.29 -3.47
CA ARG A 328 13.59 -3.12 -3.90
C ARG A 328 14.93 -2.38 -3.74
N ASN A 329 14.99 -1.13 -4.21
CA ASN A 329 16.18 -0.28 -4.10
C ASN A 329 16.49 0.07 -2.65
N ALA A 330 15.47 0.36 -1.82
CA ALA A 330 15.67 0.65 -0.39
C ALA A 330 16.25 -0.54 0.39
N LEU A 331 15.96 -1.77 -0.04
CA LEU A 331 16.49 -3.01 0.51
C LEU A 331 17.85 -3.42 -0.11
N ASN A 332 18.34 -2.68 -1.12
CA ASN A 332 19.51 -3.04 -1.92
C ASN A 332 19.40 -4.43 -2.58
N LEU A 333 18.19 -4.85 -2.95
CA LEU A 333 18.01 -6.08 -3.70
C LEU A 333 18.38 -5.86 -5.17
N LYS A 334 19.02 -6.86 -5.76
CA LYS A 334 19.34 -6.85 -7.19
C LYS A 334 18.06 -7.04 -8.01
N GLU A 335 18.08 -6.61 -9.26
CA GLU A 335 16.91 -6.75 -10.14
C GLU A 335 16.62 -8.20 -10.54
N ASP A 336 17.68 -9.00 -10.61
CA ASP A 336 17.69 -10.42 -10.89
C ASP A 336 17.63 -11.29 -9.62
N ASP A 337 17.29 -10.69 -8.46
CA ASP A 337 17.04 -11.47 -7.25
C ASP A 337 16.00 -12.57 -7.55
N PRO A 338 16.34 -13.85 -7.29
CA PRO A 338 15.48 -14.96 -7.67
C PRO A 338 14.23 -15.07 -6.79
N ARG A 339 14.23 -14.41 -5.61
CA ARG A 339 13.11 -14.47 -4.68
C ARG A 339 11.93 -13.67 -5.23
N PRO A 340 10.70 -14.20 -5.15
CA PRO A 340 9.52 -13.48 -5.60
C PRO A 340 9.30 -12.23 -4.73
N LEU A 341 8.98 -11.11 -5.38
CA LEU A 341 8.69 -9.82 -4.71
C LEU A 341 7.24 -9.71 -4.22
N THR A 342 6.43 -10.74 -4.47
CA THR A 342 5.06 -10.86 -3.97
C THR A 342 4.73 -12.33 -3.73
N ILE A 343 3.96 -12.58 -2.66
CA ILE A 343 3.32 -13.87 -2.41
C ILE A 343 1.83 -13.85 -2.74
N THR A 344 1.25 -12.66 -2.95
CA THR A 344 -0.18 -12.49 -3.25
C THR A 344 -0.46 -12.30 -4.73
N GLY A 345 0.44 -11.63 -5.47
CA GLY A 345 0.28 -11.26 -6.87
C GLY A 345 0.01 -9.77 -7.10
N GLY A 346 -0.02 -8.95 -6.05
CA GLY A 346 -0.06 -7.49 -6.13
C GLY A 346 -1.36 -6.86 -6.56
N MET A 347 -1.48 -5.56 -6.28
CA MET A 347 -2.75 -4.84 -6.31
C MET A 347 -3.46 -4.75 -7.69
N PRO A 348 -2.78 -4.68 -8.84
CA PRO A 348 -3.45 -4.69 -10.14
C PRO A 348 -4.12 -6.03 -10.47
N PHE A 349 -3.57 -7.14 -9.97
CA PHE A 349 -3.93 -8.50 -10.38
C PHE A 349 -4.64 -9.30 -9.29
N PHE A 350 -4.07 -9.36 -8.07
CA PHE A 350 -4.75 -9.91 -6.89
C PHE A 350 -6.04 -9.15 -6.58
N GLY A 351 -6.06 -7.84 -6.88
CA GLY A 351 -7.06 -6.91 -6.40
C GLY A 351 -6.46 -5.99 -5.34
N GLY A 352 -6.87 -4.73 -5.31
CA GLY A 352 -6.39 -3.76 -4.35
C GLY A 352 -7.55 -3.19 -3.55
N PRO A 353 -8.07 -3.89 -2.51
CA PRO A 353 -9.22 -3.46 -1.71
C PRO A 353 -8.87 -2.24 -0.84
N TRP A 354 -8.56 -1.11 -1.49
CA TRP A 354 -8.10 0.15 -0.94
C TRP A 354 -7.10 -0.02 0.20
N ASN A 355 -7.54 0.23 1.43
CA ASN A 355 -6.70 0.24 2.63
C ASN A 355 -6.36 -1.17 3.12
N ASN A 356 -7.11 -2.18 2.66
CA ASN A 356 -7.05 -3.53 3.19
C ASN A 356 -6.16 -4.49 2.38
N TYR A 357 -5.55 -4.07 1.27
CA TYR A 357 -4.65 -4.95 0.50
C TYR A 357 -3.61 -5.59 1.41
N SER A 358 -2.96 -4.79 2.26
CA SER A 358 -1.86 -5.22 3.11
C SER A 358 -2.25 -6.23 4.20
N LEU A 359 -3.53 -6.55 4.39
CA LEU A 359 -3.93 -7.65 5.27
C LEU A 359 -3.82 -9.01 4.56
N HIS A 360 -4.04 -9.06 3.24
CA HIS A 360 -4.01 -10.29 2.46
C HIS A 360 -2.62 -10.95 2.37
N PRO A 361 -1.50 -10.21 2.24
CA PRO A 361 -0.18 -10.79 2.36
C PRO A 361 0.13 -11.37 3.73
N VAL A 362 -0.40 -10.79 4.83
CA VAL A 362 -0.26 -11.36 6.18
C VAL A 362 -0.89 -12.75 6.22
N ILE A 363 -2.14 -12.85 5.73
CA ILE A 363 -2.91 -14.11 5.71
C ILE A 363 -2.22 -15.14 4.81
N THR A 364 -1.72 -14.71 3.65
CA THR A 364 -0.96 -15.58 2.73
C THR A 364 0.35 -16.05 3.35
N ALA A 365 1.04 -15.19 4.12
CA ALA A 365 2.25 -15.57 4.84
C ALA A 365 1.96 -16.62 5.92
N VAL A 366 0.84 -16.48 6.65
CA VAL A 366 0.38 -17.48 7.62
C VAL A 366 0.19 -18.84 6.96
N ASP A 367 -0.52 -18.91 5.83
CA ASP A 367 -0.75 -20.15 5.10
C ASP A 367 0.55 -20.80 4.60
N LEU A 368 1.46 -19.98 4.06
CA LEU A 368 2.75 -20.46 3.54
C LEU A 368 3.65 -20.99 4.66
N ILE A 369 3.74 -20.28 5.79
CA ILE A 369 4.58 -20.68 6.93
C ILE A 369 4.01 -21.91 7.63
N ARG A 370 2.69 -22.05 7.74
CA ARG A 370 2.07 -23.27 8.27
C ARG A 370 2.38 -24.50 7.41
N LYS A 371 2.44 -24.34 6.08
CA LYS A 371 2.83 -25.42 5.14
C LYS A 371 4.33 -25.70 5.13
N ASN A 372 5.14 -24.67 5.24
CA ASN A 372 6.60 -24.78 5.34
C ASN A 372 7.13 -23.93 6.51
N PRO A 373 7.26 -24.55 7.71
CA PRO A 373 7.71 -23.90 8.94
C PRO A 373 9.08 -23.20 8.88
N SER A 374 9.92 -23.49 7.89
CA SER A 374 11.26 -22.88 7.77
C SER A 374 11.22 -21.47 7.18
N LEU A 375 10.12 -21.10 6.52
CA LEU A 375 10.00 -19.84 5.79
C LEU A 375 10.04 -18.63 6.72
N LYS A 376 10.81 -17.62 6.32
CA LYS A 376 10.81 -16.27 6.86
C LYS A 376 10.34 -15.32 5.77
N ILE A 377 9.21 -14.66 6.03
CA ILE A 377 8.53 -13.84 5.05
C ILE A 377 8.56 -12.39 5.51
N MET A 378 8.96 -11.47 4.63
CA MET A 378 9.00 -10.05 4.92
C MET A 378 7.98 -9.29 4.07
N GLN A 379 7.10 -8.55 4.74
CA GLN A 379 6.12 -7.70 4.08
C GLN A 379 6.48 -6.22 4.27
N ILE A 380 6.32 -5.43 3.20
CA ILE A 380 6.46 -3.98 3.25
C ILE A 380 5.20 -3.35 2.67
N ALA A 381 4.44 -2.66 3.51
CA ALA A 381 3.22 -1.95 3.13
C ALA A 381 3.48 -0.45 2.97
N ASN A 382 2.78 0.18 2.03
CA ASN A 382 2.92 1.61 1.73
C ASN A 382 1.57 2.34 1.78
N GLY A 383 1.57 3.54 2.36
CA GLY A 383 0.43 4.46 2.39
C GLY A 383 0.79 5.85 1.89
N GLY A 384 -0.15 6.49 1.19
CA GLY A 384 0.05 7.78 0.54
C GLY A 384 0.93 7.67 -0.70
N TRP A 385 1.90 8.57 -0.83
CA TRP A 385 2.74 8.72 -2.03
C TRP A 385 4.19 8.30 -1.74
N ASN A 386 4.42 7.02 -1.39
CA ASN A 386 5.67 6.56 -0.76
C ASN A 386 5.94 7.38 0.53
N THR A 387 4.89 7.56 1.36
CA THR A 387 4.94 8.44 2.53
C THR A 387 5.01 7.66 3.83
N LYS A 388 4.10 6.68 4.03
CA LYS A 388 4.01 5.88 5.26
C LYS A 388 4.39 4.44 4.95
N LEU A 389 5.41 3.92 5.61
CA LEU A 389 5.96 2.59 5.37
C LEU A 389 5.86 1.75 6.64
N SER A 390 5.21 0.60 6.51
CA SER A 390 5.07 -0.38 7.58
C SER A 390 5.79 -1.66 7.14
N VAL A 391 6.57 -2.26 8.04
CA VAL A 391 7.31 -3.50 7.78
C VAL A 391 6.99 -4.52 8.87
N THR A 392 6.86 -5.78 8.48
CA THR A 392 6.74 -6.91 9.42
C THR A 392 7.38 -8.16 8.84
N ILE A 393 8.02 -8.96 9.69
CA ILE A 393 8.65 -10.24 9.37
C ILE A 393 7.95 -11.35 10.14
N TYR A 394 7.63 -12.45 9.45
CA TYR A 394 6.88 -13.59 9.96
C TYR A 394 7.74 -14.86 9.96
N GLY A 395 7.52 -15.74 10.94
CA GLY A 395 8.15 -17.06 10.99
C GLY A 395 7.64 -17.93 12.13
N LYS A 396 8.32 -19.06 12.39
CA LYS A 396 7.98 -20.00 13.48
C LYS A 396 8.81 -19.82 14.75
N THR A 397 9.71 -18.85 14.79
CA THR A 397 10.55 -18.58 15.96
C THR A 397 10.22 -17.21 16.56
N PRO A 398 10.29 -17.06 17.90
CA PRO A 398 10.08 -15.77 18.54
C PRO A 398 11.15 -14.74 18.14
N PRO A 399 10.86 -13.43 18.29
CA PRO A 399 11.86 -12.38 18.20
C PRO A 399 13.05 -12.60 19.14
N ILE A 400 14.24 -12.09 18.77
CA ILE A 400 15.39 -12.06 19.69
C ILE A 400 15.39 -10.82 20.60
N LYS A 401 14.58 -9.81 20.27
CA LYS A 401 14.40 -8.58 21.04
C LYS A 401 12.90 -8.31 21.25
N PRO A 402 12.50 -7.75 22.40
CA PRO A 402 11.14 -7.25 22.62
C PRO A 402 10.66 -6.30 21.51
N TRP A 403 9.33 -6.25 21.34
CA TRP A 403 8.72 -5.18 20.55
C TRP A 403 8.93 -3.83 21.24
N SER A 404 9.42 -2.83 20.50
CA SER A 404 9.71 -1.47 21.00
C SER A 404 9.64 -0.46 19.85
N THR A 405 9.27 0.77 20.19
CA THR A 405 9.19 1.91 19.26
C THR A 405 10.39 2.85 19.36
N ASP A 406 11.25 2.74 20.38
CA ASP A 406 12.30 3.73 20.66
C ASP A 406 13.26 3.94 19.48
N ALA A 407 13.74 2.84 18.90
CA ALA A 407 14.65 2.89 17.76
C ALA A 407 13.96 3.45 16.50
N PHE A 408 12.66 3.24 16.34
CA PHE A 408 11.87 3.79 15.23
C PHE A 408 11.62 5.29 15.42
N LEU A 409 11.30 5.74 16.64
CA LEU A 409 11.11 7.16 16.96
C LEU A 409 12.39 7.97 16.73
N ASN A 410 13.54 7.48 17.23
CA ASN A 410 14.83 8.13 16.99
C ASN A 410 15.16 8.19 15.49
N MET A 411 14.89 7.10 14.76
CA MET A 411 15.12 7.06 13.33
C MET A 411 14.18 7.98 12.54
N GLN A 412 12.93 8.14 12.98
CA GLN A 412 12.00 9.09 12.35
C GLN A 412 12.54 10.51 12.42
N GLN A 413 13.08 10.91 13.57
CA GLN A 413 13.70 12.24 13.74
C GLN A 413 14.89 12.45 12.80
N GLU A 414 15.71 11.42 12.56
CA GLU A 414 16.81 11.51 11.59
C GLU A 414 16.30 11.66 10.14
N ILE A 415 15.20 10.99 9.78
CA ILE A 415 14.59 11.16 8.45
C ILE A 415 14.02 12.58 8.29
N ASP A 416 13.37 13.11 9.33
CA ASP A 416 12.73 14.42 9.29
C ASP A 416 13.76 15.56 9.19
N LYS A 417 14.98 15.40 9.74
CA LYS A 417 16.07 16.37 9.64
C LYS A 417 16.58 16.60 8.21
N GLU A 418 16.35 15.65 7.32
CA GLU A 418 16.76 15.74 5.92
C GLU A 418 15.73 16.52 5.06
N GLU A 419 14.69 17.10 5.66
CA GLU A 419 13.67 17.86 4.92
C GLU A 419 14.28 19.05 4.16
N LEU A 420 14.04 19.11 2.85
CA LEU A 420 14.45 20.24 2.02
C LEU A 420 13.56 21.47 2.29
N PRO A 421 14.06 22.69 2.02
CA PRO A 421 13.25 23.90 2.09
C PRO A 421 11.98 23.84 1.23
N LYS A 422 10.99 24.65 1.60
CA LYS A 422 9.73 24.78 0.85
C LYS A 422 9.98 25.13 -0.62
N PRO A 423 9.16 24.61 -1.55
CA PRO A 423 9.31 24.92 -2.97
C PRO A 423 9.01 26.40 -3.25
N ILE A 424 9.59 26.93 -4.33
CA ILE A 424 9.24 28.25 -4.86
C ILE A 424 7.90 28.14 -5.58
N GLU A 425 6.86 28.74 -5.02
CA GLU A 425 5.51 28.62 -5.57
C GLU A 425 5.31 29.45 -6.84
N LYS A 426 5.98 30.61 -6.93
CA LYS A 426 5.93 31.53 -8.08
C LYS A 426 7.30 31.59 -8.75
N ALA A 427 7.55 30.64 -9.66
CA ALA A 427 8.87 30.40 -10.21
C ALA A 427 9.08 31.14 -11.54
N ASN A 428 10.24 31.77 -11.68
CA ASN A 428 10.71 32.35 -12.94
C ASN A 428 12.20 32.02 -13.13
N GLY A 429 12.60 31.62 -14.33
CA GLY A 429 14.00 31.32 -14.66
C GLY A 429 14.17 30.04 -15.45
N VAL A 430 15.29 29.35 -15.23
CA VAL A 430 15.58 28.05 -15.85
C VAL A 430 15.34 26.93 -14.85
N LEU A 431 14.57 25.94 -15.26
CA LEU A 431 14.23 24.74 -14.48
C LEU A 431 14.91 23.52 -15.08
N SER A 432 15.65 22.78 -14.27
CA SER A 432 16.13 21.43 -14.60
C SER A 432 15.10 20.41 -14.11
N ILE A 433 14.52 19.62 -15.02
CA ILE A 433 13.49 18.63 -14.67
C ILE A 433 14.12 17.48 -13.87
N GLU A 434 13.54 17.16 -12.71
CA GLU A 434 13.89 15.96 -11.92
C GLU A 434 12.93 14.80 -12.19
N ALA A 435 11.66 15.10 -12.46
CA ALA A 435 10.65 14.12 -12.80
C ALA A 435 9.48 14.74 -13.55
N TYR A 436 8.74 13.93 -14.30
CA TYR A 436 7.57 14.39 -15.05
C TYR A 436 6.54 13.29 -15.23
N THR A 437 5.34 13.69 -15.62
CA THR A 437 4.29 12.80 -16.14
C THR A 437 3.46 13.55 -17.16
N ILE A 438 2.83 12.83 -18.08
CA ILE A 438 1.82 13.35 -19.01
C ILE A 438 0.52 12.58 -18.75
N THR A 439 -0.55 13.29 -18.43
CA THR A 439 -1.87 12.71 -18.17
C THR A 439 -2.59 12.41 -19.48
N TYR A 440 -3.47 11.42 -19.47
CA TYR A 440 -4.26 11.02 -20.64
C TYR A 440 -5.76 11.05 -20.34
N LYS A 441 -6.54 11.50 -21.32
CA LYS A 441 -7.99 11.35 -21.35
C LYS A 441 -8.37 9.88 -21.49
N ARG A 442 -9.65 9.56 -21.23
CA ARG A 442 -10.15 8.17 -21.35
C ARG A 442 -10.07 7.60 -22.76
N ASP A 443 -10.07 8.45 -23.78
CA ASP A 443 -9.92 8.07 -25.19
C ASP A 443 -8.44 7.84 -25.60
N GLY A 444 -7.49 8.10 -24.69
CA GLY A 444 -6.06 7.94 -24.94
C GLY A 444 -5.37 9.21 -25.48
N THR A 445 -6.06 10.35 -25.57
CA THR A 445 -5.44 11.63 -25.96
C THR A 445 -4.61 12.20 -24.80
N PRO A 446 -3.34 12.60 -25.01
CA PRO A 446 -2.58 13.38 -24.03
C PRO A 446 -3.31 14.68 -23.64
N ASP A 447 -3.30 15.02 -22.36
CA ASP A 447 -4.08 16.14 -21.81
C ASP A 447 -3.19 17.23 -21.19
N LEU A 448 -2.36 16.85 -20.21
CA LEU A 448 -1.54 17.81 -19.46
C LEU A 448 -0.21 17.19 -19.04
N GLY A 449 0.89 17.93 -19.17
CA GLY A 449 2.16 17.57 -18.54
C GLY A 449 2.32 18.23 -17.17
N ILE A 450 2.89 17.50 -16.21
CA ILE A 450 3.27 18.02 -14.89
C ILE A 450 4.73 17.68 -14.65
N VAL A 451 5.52 18.66 -14.22
CA VAL A 451 6.94 18.49 -13.91
C VAL A 451 7.26 18.93 -12.48
N ILE A 452 8.23 18.24 -11.88
CA ILE A 452 8.98 18.73 -10.72
C ILE A 452 10.42 18.96 -11.17
N GLY A 453 11.00 20.08 -10.75
CA GLY A 453 12.37 20.41 -11.11
C GLY A 453 13.03 21.35 -10.13
N VAL A 454 14.33 21.56 -10.37
CA VAL A 454 15.22 22.39 -9.56
C VAL A 454 15.61 23.63 -10.36
N LEU A 455 15.41 24.79 -9.77
CA LEU A 455 15.85 26.09 -10.29
C LEU A 455 17.37 26.25 -10.13
N GLU A 456 17.96 27.23 -10.82
CA GLU A 456 19.41 27.49 -10.75
C GLU A 456 19.92 27.81 -9.33
N ASN A 457 19.06 28.31 -8.45
CA ASN A 457 19.36 28.57 -7.04
C ASN A 457 19.27 27.32 -6.14
N GLY A 458 18.97 26.15 -6.70
CA GLY A 458 18.84 24.88 -5.98
C GLY A 458 17.45 24.63 -5.37
N SER A 459 16.54 25.61 -5.41
CA SER A 459 15.17 25.42 -4.90
C SER A 459 14.31 24.64 -5.88
N ARG A 460 13.39 23.82 -5.36
CA ARG A 460 12.42 23.10 -6.18
C ARG A 460 11.19 23.91 -6.50
N THR A 461 10.53 23.56 -7.59
CA THR A 461 9.19 24.01 -7.92
C THR A 461 8.45 22.95 -8.74
N LEU A 462 7.16 23.16 -8.92
CA LEU A 462 6.30 22.42 -9.85
C LEU A 462 5.93 23.35 -11.00
N ALA A 463 5.78 22.78 -12.19
CA ALA A 463 5.29 23.50 -13.35
C ALA A 463 4.37 22.62 -14.20
N VAL A 464 3.45 23.26 -14.90
CA VAL A 464 2.58 22.67 -15.90
C VAL A 464 3.25 22.77 -17.26
N LEU A 465 3.21 21.69 -18.02
CA LEU A 465 3.52 21.64 -19.43
C LEU A 465 2.19 21.57 -20.20
N LYS A 466 1.73 22.73 -20.69
CA LYS A 466 0.44 22.91 -21.36
C LYS A 466 0.69 23.20 -22.84
N GLU A 467 0.60 22.16 -23.66
CA GLU A 467 0.82 22.21 -25.11
C GLU A 467 -0.25 21.40 -25.83
N ASP A 468 -0.33 21.54 -27.16
CA ASP A 468 -1.23 20.73 -27.98
C ASP A 468 -0.95 19.22 -27.82
N SER A 469 -1.98 18.38 -27.94
CA SER A 469 -1.86 16.93 -27.73
C SER A 469 -0.80 16.25 -28.60
N LYS A 470 -0.56 16.75 -29.83
CA LYS A 470 0.52 16.27 -30.71
C LYS A 470 1.92 16.55 -30.16
N ILE A 471 2.10 17.70 -29.52
CA ILE A 471 3.38 18.08 -28.89
C ILE A 471 3.59 17.24 -27.64
N LEU A 472 2.56 17.08 -26.80
CA LEU A 472 2.61 16.22 -25.62
C LEU A 472 2.92 14.75 -25.98
N GLU A 473 2.32 14.24 -27.06
CA GLU A 473 2.61 12.89 -27.57
C GLU A 473 4.10 12.76 -27.93
N LYS A 474 4.64 13.72 -28.70
CA LYS A 474 6.08 13.74 -29.05
C LYS A 474 6.97 13.83 -27.82
N LEU A 475 6.61 14.63 -26.82
CA LEU A 475 7.37 14.77 -25.58
C LEU A 475 7.32 13.51 -24.72
N SER A 476 6.23 12.75 -24.76
CA SER A 476 6.10 11.46 -24.06
C SER A 476 7.07 10.39 -24.60
N GLN A 477 7.57 10.57 -25.82
CA GLN A 477 8.52 9.69 -26.51
C GLN A 477 9.97 10.16 -26.34
N GLN A 478 10.23 11.15 -25.47
CA GLN A 478 11.56 11.69 -25.22
C GLN A 478 11.87 11.69 -23.72
N GLU A 479 13.16 11.57 -23.39
CA GLU A 479 13.62 11.88 -22.04
C GLU A 479 13.49 13.38 -21.76
N LEU A 480 12.81 13.76 -20.68
CA LEU A 480 12.72 15.13 -20.19
C LEU A 480 13.51 15.37 -18.89
N VAL A 481 13.73 14.33 -18.07
CA VAL A 481 14.56 14.42 -16.87
C VAL A 481 15.98 14.84 -17.24
N GLY A 482 16.53 15.79 -16.49
CA GLY A 482 17.84 16.39 -16.74
C GLY A 482 17.86 17.47 -17.82
N LYS A 483 16.80 17.62 -18.61
CA LYS A 483 16.68 18.75 -19.56
C LYS A 483 16.33 20.04 -18.83
N LYS A 484 16.80 21.15 -19.41
CA LYS A 484 16.57 22.51 -18.92
C LYS A 484 15.55 23.21 -19.80
N TYR A 485 14.58 23.85 -19.17
CA TYR A 485 13.56 24.65 -19.84
C TYR A 485 13.34 25.96 -19.10
N ARG A 486 12.82 26.97 -19.79
CA ARG A 486 12.36 28.18 -19.11
C ARG A 486 11.06 27.88 -18.37
N VAL A 487 10.98 28.29 -17.11
CA VAL A 487 9.76 28.32 -16.30
C VAL A 487 9.40 29.77 -16.02
N PHE A 488 8.11 30.08 -16.07
CA PHE A 488 7.59 31.38 -15.66
C PHE A 488 6.28 31.19 -14.90
N HIS A 489 5.97 32.12 -14.00
CA HIS A 489 4.72 32.14 -13.28
C HIS A 489 3.71 33.01 -14.03
N ASP A 490 2.56 32.43 -14.35
CA ASP A 490 1.41 33.15 -14.88
C ASP A 490 0.55 33.63 -13.69
N TYR A 491 0.35 34.93 -13.59
CA TYR A 491 -0.39 35.54 -12.49
C TYR A 491 -1.92 35.51 -12.68
N GLU A 492 -2.42 35.21 -13.88
CA GLU A 492 -3.86 35.08 -14.14
C GLU A 492 -4.35 33.68 -13.75
N ASP A 493 -3.63 32.65 -14.22
CA ASP A 493 -3.94 31.25 -13.88
C ASP A 493 -3.33 30.83 -12.52
N ASP A 494 -2.41 31.63 -11.97
CA ASP A 494 -1.62 31.36 -10.76
C ASP A 494 -0.78 30.06 -10.90
N PHE A 495 -0.43 29.62 -12.10
CA PHE A 495 0.40 28.43 -12.33
C PHE A 495 1.80 28.80 -12.84
N ASN A 496 2.80 27.98 -12.49
CA ASN A 496 4.07 27.98 -13.18
C ASN A 496 3.94 27.16 -14.45
N TYR A 497 4.39 27.70 -15.58
CA TYR A 497 4.37 27.05 -16.87
C TYR A 497 5.78 26.81 -17.40
N LEU A 498 5.97 25.64 -18.00
CA LEU A 498 7.20 25.26 -18.68
C LEU A 498 7.08 25.63 -20.17
N LYS A 499 8.01 26.45 -20.66
CA LYS A 499 8.06 26.85 -22.07
C LYS A 499 8.88 25.83 -22.86
N VAL A 500 8.24 25.16 -23.82
CA VAL A 500 8.90 24.27 -24.76
C VAL A 500 9.19 25.03 -26.05
N ASP A 501 10.43 24.97 -26.52
CA ASP A 501 10.78 25.53 -27.83
C ASP A 501 10.16 24.63 -28.92
N LYS A 502 9.37 25.24 -29.82
CA LYS A 502 8.53 24.55 -30.81
C LYS A 502 9.32 23.83 -31.90
#